data_AF-A0A7C5I2M9-F1
#
_entry.id   AF-A0A7C5I2M9-F1
#
_cell.length_a   1.000
_cell.length_b   1.000
_cell.length_c   1.000
_cell.angle_alpha   90.00
_cell.angle_beta   90.00
_cell.angle_gamma   90.00
#
_symmetry.space_group_name_H-M   'P 1'
#
loop_
_entity.id
_entity.type
_entity.pdbx_description
1 polymer ?
#
loop_
_entity_poly.entity_id
_entity_poly.type
_entity_poly.pdbx_seq_one_letter_code
_entity_poly.pdbx_strand_id
1 'polypeptide(L)' 'MKKCQTIIDINEICDIYREYCEKENEEFSESKFQKFLEFLEIDFYDWAKENLRQFNLQK' A
#
# COMPACT_ATOMS: atom_id res chain seq x y z
N MET A 1 -20.57 -12.57 6.08
CA MET A 1 -19.81 -11.43 6.64
C MET A 1 -19.69 -10.38 5.55
N LYS A 2 -20.12 -9.12 5.79
CA LYS A 2 -19.94 -8.03 4.82
C LYS A 2 -18.44 -7.82 4.62
N LYS A 3 -17.94 -7.89 3.39
CA LYS A 3 -16.61 -7.34 3.06
C LYS A 3 -16.64 -5.86 3.45
N CYS A 4 -15.85 -5.47 4.44
CA CYS A 4 -15.52 -4.06 4.60
C CYS A 4 -14.84 -3.65 3.29
N GLN A 5 -15.45 -2.74 2.53
CA GLN A 5 -14.79 -2.14 1.38
C GLN A 5 -13.70 -1.23 1.94
N THR A 6 -12.47 -1.75 2.03
CA THR A 6 -11.30 -0.96 2.38
C THR A 6 -10.75 -0.31 1.10
N ILE A 7 -10.19 0.88 1.24
CA ILE A 7 -9.50 1.56 0.14
C ILE A 7 -8.16 0.87 -0.16
N ILE A 8 -7.59 0.22 0.85
CA ILE A 8 -6.33 -0.53 0.79
C ILE A 8 -6.57 -1.92 1.39
N ASP A 9 -6.25 -2.98 0.65
CA ASP A 9 -6.27 -4.37 1.13
C ASP A 9 -4.84 -4.94 1.12
N ILE A 10 -4.41 -5.47 2.26
CA ILE A 10 -3.04 -5.98 2.42
C ILE A 10 -2.79 -7.24 1.58
N ASN A 11 -3.82 -8.07 1.35
CA ASN A 11 -3.66 -9.26 0.52
C ASN A 11 -3.48 -8.86 -0.95
N GLU A 12 -4.23 -7.86 -1.43
CA GLU A 12 -4.01 -7.32 -2.78
C GLU A 12 -2.59 -6.74 -2.93
N ILE A 13 -2.07 -6.03 -1.92
CA ILE A 13 -0.68 -5.55 -1.93
C ILE A 13 0.31 -6.73 -1.91
N CYS A 14 0.03 -7.79 -1.15
CA CYS A 14 0.87 -8.99 -1.09
C CYS A 14 0.93 -9.70 -2.45
N ASP A 15 -0.20 -9.80 -3.14
CA ASP A 15 -0.28 -10.39 -4.48
C ASP A 15 0.52 -9.55 -5.49
N ILE A 16 0.40 -8.21 -5.45
CA ILE A 16 1.22 -7.30 -6.27
C ILE A 16 2.72 -7.48 -5.97
N TYR A 17 3.10 -7.59 -4.70
CA TYR A 17 4.49 -7.77 -4.30
C TYR A 17 5.06 -9.11 -4.75
N ARG A 18 4.25 -10.18 -4.69
CA ARG A 18 4.62 -11.51 -5.21
C ARG A 18 4.81 -11.49 -6.72
N GLU A 19 3.89 -10.87 -7.46
CA GLU A 19 4.05 -10.71 -8.91
C GLU A 19 5.33 -9.94 -9.27
N TYR A 20 5.69 -8.93 -8.48
CA TYR A 20 6.95 -8.21 -8.65
C TYR A 20 8.17 -9.13 -8.40
N CYS A 21 8.17 -9.89 -7.30
CA CYS A 21 9.23 -10.86 -7.01
C CYS A 21 9.42 -11.87 -8.14
N GLU A 22 8.32 -12.42 -8.68
CA GLU A 22 8.36 -13.36 -9.81
C GLU A 22 8.94 -12.73 -11.08
N LYS A 23 8.56 -11.49 -11.40
CA LYS A 23 9.06 -10.78 -12.59
C LYS A 23 10.54 -10.43 -12.51
N GLU A 24 11.00 -10.01 -11.34
CA GLU A 24 12.40 -9.63 -11.12
C GLU A 24 13.30 -10.81 -10.72
N ASN A 25 12.75 -12.03 -10.66
CA ASN A 25 13.43 -13.24 -10.19
C ASN A 25 14.04 -13.08 -8.77
N GLU A 26 13.33 -12.35 -7.91
CA GLU A 26 13.62 -12.15 -6.50
C GLU A 26 12.83 -13.14 -5.64
N GLU A 27 13.42 -13.60 -4.54
CA GLU A 27 12.71 -14.47 -3.60
C GLU A 27 11.76 -13.64 -2.72
N PHE A 28 10.50 -14.09 -2.62
CA PHE A 28 9.55 -13.52 -1.68
C PHE A 28 10.03 -13.75 -0.24
N SER A 29 10.08 -12.68 0.54
CA SER A 29 10.35 -12.74 1.98
C SER A 29 9.32 -11.94 2.73
N GLU A 30 8.67 -12.58 3.71
CA GLU A 30 7.70 -11.92 4.58
C GLU A 30 8.31 -10.72 5.32
N SER A 31 9.58 -10.82 5.72
CA SER A 31 10.30 -9.70 6.35
C SER A 31 10.55 -8.52 5.42
N LYS A 32 10.83 -8.76 4.13
CA LYS A 32 10.98 -7.70 3.12
C LYS A 32 9.62 -7.08 2.79
N PHE A 33 8.57 -7.92 2.71
CA PHE A 33 7.20 -7.47 2.51
C PHE A 33 6.73 -6.57 3.66
N GLN A 34 7.00 -6.94 4.92
CA GLN A 34 6.65 -6.11 6.08
C GLN A 34 7.34 -4.73 6.02
N LYS A 35 8.63 -4.68 5.66
CA LYS A 35 9.35 -3.41 5.46
C LYS A 35 8.75 -2.58 4.32
N PHE A 36 8.28 -3.24 3.27
CA PHE A 36 7.58 -2.56 2.18
C PHE A 36 6.24 -2.00 2.63
N LEU A 37 5.49 -2.69 3.47
CA LEU A 37 4.26 -2.16 4.07
C LEU A 37 4.52 -0.95 4.96
N GLU A 38 5.56 -0.98 5.78
CA GLU A 38 5.97 0.16 6.60
C GLU A 38 6.35 1.38 5.74
N PHE A 39 7.04 1.14 4.62
CA PHE A 39 7.34 2.18 3.63
C PHE A 39 6.06 2.77 3.01
N LEU A 40 5.14 1.90 2.56
CA LEU A 40 3.86 2.33 1.98
C LEU A 40 2.98 3.10 2.98
N GLU A 41 3.00 2.72 4.26
CA GLU A 41 2.21 3.38 5.30
C GLU A 41 2.61 4.86 5.44
N ILE A 42 3.92 5.15 5.44
CA ILE A 42 4.44 6.51 5.51
C ILE A 42 3.98 7.32 4.29
N ASP A 43 4.19 6.79 3.09
CA ASP A 43 3.79 7.43 1.83
C ASP A 43 2.27 7.68 1.78
N PHE A 44 1.48 6.72 2.25
CA PHE A 44 0.03 6.84 2.30
C PHE A 44 -0.41 8.00 3.19
N TYR A 45 0.15 8.13 4.40
CA TYR A 45 -0.21 9.22 5.29
C TYR A 45 0.20 10.58 4.74
N ASP A 46 1.35 10.68 4.09
CA ASP A 46 1.80 11.94 3.50
C ASP A 46 0.97 12.32 2.27
N TRP A 47 0.63 11.35 1.42
CA TRP A 47 -0.34 11.53 0.34
C TRP A 47 -1.71 11.99 0.89
N ALA A 48 -2.21 11.35 1.94
CA ALA A 48 -3.50 11.71 2.53
C ALA A 48 -3.50 13.13 3.11
N LYS A 49 -2.45 13.55 3.82
CA LYS A 49 -2.31 14.91 4.35
C LYS A 49 -2.30 15.96 3.24
N GLU A 50 -1.52 15.74 2.18
CA GLU A 50 -1.43 16.68 1.07
C GLU A 50 -2.76 16.79 0.34
N ASN A 51 -3.43 15.66 0.07
CA ASN A 51 -4.74 15.68 -0.59
C ASN A 51 -5.82 16.31 0.29
N LEU A 52 -5.80 16.13 1.61
CA LEU A 52 -6.69 16.84 2.53
C LEU A 52 -6.47 18.36 2.47
N ARG A 53 -5.22 18.81 2.41
CA ARG A 53 -4.90 20.23 2.25
C ARG A 53 -5.47 20.78 0.93
N GLN A 54 -5.23 20.09 -0.17
CA GLN A 54 -5.72 20.49 -1.50
C GLN A 54 -7.25 20.46 -1.57
N PHE A 55 -7.88 19.42 -1.01
CA PHE A 55 -9.33 19.27 -1.00
C PHE A 55 -10.04 20.41 -0.26
N ASN A 56 -9.47 20.87 0.85
CA ASN A 56 -10.02 22.01 1.60
C ASN A 56 -9.78 23.36 0.91
N LEU A 57 -8.77 23.49 0.06
CA LEU A 57 -8.50 24.71 -0.73
C LEU A 57 -9.40 24.83 -1.97
N GLN A 58 -9.99 23.72 -2.42
CA GLN A 58 -10.92 23.68 -3.55
C GLN A 58 -12.40 23.85 -3.15
N LYS A 59 -12.68 24.08 -1.86
CA LYS A 59 -14.03 24.33 -1.33
C LYS A 59 -14.29 25.79 -1.04
#